data_AF-A0A6C0AZ69-F1
#
_entry.id   AF-A0A6C0AZ69-F1
#
_cell.length_a   1.000
_cell.length_b   1.000
_cell.length_c   1.000
_cell.angle_alpha   90.00
_cell.angle_beta   90.00
_cell.angle_gamma   90.00
#
_symmetry.space_group_name_H-M   'P 1'
#
loop_
_entity.id
_entity.type
_entity.pdbx_description
1 polymer ?
#
loop_
_entity_poly.entity_id
_entity_poly.type
_entity_poly.pdbx_seq_one_letter_code
_entity_poly.pdbx_strand_id
1 'polypeptide(L)'
;MNYNIMNYNVGDFIITHVSSHPALIVNKNYQSSDFLISIKEYDGDYIWVDANLIMQLANLKSEEKLSILANFGTWFYQQHKLLYQQLIIENLGF
;
A
#
# COMPACT_ATOMS: atom_id res chain seq x y z
N MET A 1 -21.40 -3.90 -10.44
CA MET A 1 -20.70 -2.63 -10.16
C MET A 1 -19.29 -2.78 -10.68
N ASN A 2 -18.89 -2.02 -11.70
CA ASN A 2 -17.52 -2.02 -12.21
C ASN A 2 -16.65 -1.25 -11.23
N TYR A 3 -15.92 -1.96 -10.37
CA TYR A 3 -14.83 -1.33 -9.63
C TYR A 3 -13.69 -1.07 -10.62
N ASN A 4 -13.26 0.19 -10.72
CA ASN A 4 -12.16 0.59 -11.59
C ASN A 4 -10.84 0.00 -11.05
N ILE A 5 -10.58 -1.27 -11.38
CA ILE A 5 -9.30 -1.96 -11.15
C ILE A 5 -8.13 -1.16 -11.77
N MET A 6 -8.41 -0.32 -12.78
CA MET A 6 -7.41 0.55 -13.42
C MET A 6 -6.93 1.75 -12.58
N ASN A 7 -7.54 2.04 -11.42
CA ASN A 7 -7.27 3.30 -10.71
C ASN A 7 -6.25 3.20 -9.56
N TYR A 8 -5.82 1.99 -9.19
CA TYR A 8 -4.88 1.81 -8.09
C TYR A 8 -3.51 1.42 -8.61
N ASN A 9 -2.43 1.92 -8.01
CA ASN A 9 -1.04 1.75 -8.37
C ASN A 9 -0.17 1.21 -7.24
N VAL A 10 0.93 0.55 -7.58
CA VAL A 10 1.96 0.22 -6.59
C VAL A 10 2.47 1.55 -6.01
N GLY A 11 2.53 1.65 -4.69
CA GLY A 11 2.79 2.90 -3.99
C GLY A 11 1.54 3.62 -3.47
N ASP A 12 0.35 3.26 -3.93
CA ASP A 12 -0.88 3.85 -3.40
C ASP A 12 -1.16 3.33 -1.99
N PHE A 13 -1.54 4.25 -1.12
CA PHE A 13 -2.16 3.93 0.15
C PHE A 13 -3.67 3.81 -0.05
N ILE A 14 -4.28 2.77 0.50
CA ILE A 14 -5.69 2.43 0.31
C ILE A 14 -6.37 2.11 1.64
N ILE A 15 -7.69 2.27 1.65
CA ILE A 15 -8.58 1.75 2.69
C ILE A 15 -9.21 0.48 2.17
N THR A 16 -9.19 -0.58 2.97
CA THR A 16 -9.69 -1.92 2.60
C THR A 16 -10.47 -2.56 3.75
N HIS A 17 -11.33 -3.51 3.44
CA HIS A 17 -12.07 -4.29 4.44
C HIS A 17 -11.20 -5.20 5.31
N VAL A 18 -9.97 -5.52 4.88
CA VAL A 18 -9.12 -6.51 5.57
C VAL A 18 -8.18 -5.91 6.62
N SER A 19 -8.08 -4.58 6.70
CA SER A 19 -7.21 -3.87 7.64
C SER A 19 -7.97 -2.73 8.29
N SER A 20 -7.66 -2.48 9.57
CA SER A 20 -8.18 -1.33 10.31
C SER A 20 -7.37 -0.06 10.07
N HIS A 21 -6.26 -0.17 9.34
CA HIS A 21 -5.35 0.92 8.99
C HIS A 21 -5.22 1.05 7.47
N PRO A 22 -4.73 2.20 6.96
CA PRO A 22 -4.37 2.30 5.56
C PRO A 22 -3.30 1.27 5.19
N ALA A 23 -3.54 0.56 4.09
CA ALA A 23 -2.63 -0.43 3.52
C ALA A 23 -1.85 0.17 2.35
N LEU A 24 -0.65 -0.35 2.09
CA LEU A 24 0.18 0.06 0.96
C LEU A 24 0.15 -1.02 -0.12
N ILE A 25 -0.16 -0.66 -1.37
CA ILE A 25 -0.03 -1.58 -2.50
C ILE A 25 1.45 -1.75 -2.84
N VAL A 26 1.96 -2.98 -2.72
CA VAL A 26 3.36 -3.32 -3.02
C VAL A 26 3.50 -4.12 -4.32
N ASN A 27 2.44 -4.78 -4.78
CA ASN A 27 2.42 -5.48 -6.06
C ASN A 27 0.99 -5.60 -6.62
N LYS A 28 0.88 -5.95 -7.91
CA LYS A 28 -0.38 -6.22 -8.60
C LYS A 28 -0.28 -7.50 -9.39
N ASN A 29 -1.36 -8.28 -9.40
CA ASN A 29 -1.53 -9.36 -10.34
C ASN A 29 -2.38 -8.90 -11.54
N TYR A 30 -1.72 -8.66 -12.68
CA TYR A 30 -2.38 -8.21 -13.91
C TYR A 30 -3.32 -9.25 -14.53
N GLN A 31 -3.26 -10.51 -14.09
CA GLN A 31 -4.12 -11.59 -14.60
C GLN A 31 -5.40 -11.75 -13.78
N SER A 32 -5.40 -11.39 -12.49
CA SER A 32 -6.51 -11.69 -11.56
C SER A 32 -7.12 -10.48 -10.85
N SER A 33 -6.71 -9.25 -11.16
CA SER A 33 -7.20 -8.03 -10.45
C SER A 33 -6.90 -8.03 -8.94
N ASP A 34 -5.99 -8.91 -8.49
CA ASP A 34 -5.56 -8.95 -7.10
C ASP A 34 -4.42 -7.98 -6.85
N PHE A 35 -4.37 -7.46 -5.63
CA PHE A 35 -3.32 -6.58 -5.14
C PHE A 35 -2.60 -7.24 -3.98
N LEU A 36 -1.28 -7.20 -3.99
CA LEU A 36 -0.49 -7.54 -2.82
C LEU A 36 -0.35 -6.26 -1.99
N ILE A 37 -0.91 -6.28 -0.79
CA ILE A 37 -0.94 -5.12 0.09
C ILE A 37 -0.16 -5.40 1.36
N SER A 38 0.59 -4.42 1.81
CA SER A 38 1.27 -4.39 3.10
C SER A 38 0.37 -3.74 4.14
N ILE A 39 0.19 -4.41 5.28
CA ILE A 39 -0.70 -3.94 6.35
C ILE A 39 0.01 -3.86 7.70
N LYS A 40 -0.41 -2.89 8.52
CA LYS A 40 0.19 -2.66 9.84
C LYS A 40 -0.06 -3.82 10.80
N GLU A 41 -1.20 -4.49 10.70
CA GLU A 41 -1.58 -5.60 11.58
C GLU A 41 -0.59 -6.77 11.53
N TYR A 42 0.18 -6.88 10.45
CA TYR A 42 1.24 -7.87 10.29
C TYR A 42 2.64 -7.24 10.24
N ASP A 43 2.84 -6.10 10.90
CA ASP A 43 4.14 -5.41 10.96
C ASP A 43 4.73 -5.11 9.56
N GLY A 44 3.84 -4.77 8.62
CA GLY A 44 4.17 -4.53 7.22
C GLY A 44 4.16 -5.79 6.34
N ASP A 45 3.75 -6.96 6.85
CA ASP A 45 3.65 -8.18 6.03
C ASP A 45 2.49 -8.10 5.05
N TYR A 46 2.51 -9.00 4.07
CA TYR A 46 1.68 -8.91 2.89
C TYR A 46 0.53 -9.90 2.88
N ILE A 47 -0.58 -9.46 2.30
CA ILE A 47 -1.70 -10.30 1.95
C ILE A 47 -2.17 -9.96 0.55
N TRP A 48 -2.52 -10.99 -0.22
CA TRP A 48 -3.22 -10.80 -1.49
C TRP A 48 -4.69 -10.51 -1.23
N VAL A 49 -5.21 -9.45 -1.84
CA VAL A 49 -6.62 -9.08 -1.76
C VAL A 49 -7.20 -8.82 -3.14
N ASP A 50 -8.44 -9.26 -3.34
CA ASP A 50 -9.22 -8.95 -4.52
C ASP A 50 -9.56 -7.44 -4.54
N ALA A 51 -9.56 -6.83 -5.73
CA ALA A 51 -9.88 -5.41 -5.93
C ALA A 51 -11.19 -4.96 -5.27
N ASN A 52 -12.19 -5.82 -5.18
CA ASN A 52 -13.49 -5.53 -4.60
C ASN A 52 -13.42 -5.33 -3.08
N LEU A 53 -12.33 -5.74 -2.43
CA LEU A 53 -12.07 -5.48 -1.01
C LEU A 53 -11.42 -4.11 -0.77
N ILE A 54 -11.04 -3.40 -1.84
CA ILE A 54 -10.50 -2.04 -1.76
C ILE A 54 -11.66 -1.05 -1.81
N MET A 55 -11.80 -0.27 -0.75
CA MET A 55 -12.89 0.71 -0.61
C MET A 55 -12.57 2.01 -1.35
N GLN A 56 -11.36 2.54 -1.15
CA GLN A 56 -10.92 3.81 -1.72
C GLN A 56 -9.41 4.04 -1.53
N LEU A 57 -8.86 5.06 -2.21
CA LEU A 57 -7.56 5.63 -1.84
C LEU A 57 -7.61 6.26 -0.44
N ALA A 58 -6.53 6.12 0.31
CA ALA A 58 -6.38 6.75 1.61
C ALA A 58 -5.98 8.23 1.42
N ASN A 59 -6.77 9.13 2.00
CA ASN A 59 -6.44 10.55 2.03
C ASN A 59 -5.49 10.83 3.20
N LEU A 60 -4.18 10.67 2.96
CA LEU A 60 -3.13 10.80 3.96
C LEU A 60 -2.21 11.97 3.64
N LYS A 61 -1.82 12.71 4.68
CA LYS A 61 -0.71 13.67 4.63
C LYS A 61 0.62 12.93 4.49
N SER A 62 1.64 13.66 4.04
CA SER A 62 2.99 13.11 3.86
C SER A 62 3.55 12.48 5.13
N GLU A 63 3.35 13.13 6.28
CA GLU A 63 3.84 12.66 7.58
C GLU A 63 3.14 11.36 8.01
N GLU A 64 1.87 11.18 7.66
CA GLU A 64 1.11 9.97 7.97
C GLU A 64 1.62 8.79 7.14
N LYS A 65 1.88 9.01 5.85
CA LYS A 65 2.47 7.99 4.95
C LYS A 65 3.85 7.56 5.44
N LEU A 66 4.70 8.52 5.80
CA LEU A 66 6.03 8.25 6.35
C LEU A 66 5.96 7.53 7.70
N SER A 67 5.00 7.91 8.57
CA SER A 67 4.77 7.22 9.83
C SER A 67 4.37 5.76 9.63
N ILE A 68 3.55 5.43 8.63
CA ILE A 68 3.20 4.04 8.33
C ILE A 68 4.45 3.27 7.89
N LEU A 69 5.21 3.81 6.93
CA LEU A 69 6.43 3.16 6.41
C LEU A 69 7.48 2.92 7.48
N ALA A 70 7.68 3.88 8.40
CA ALA A 70 8.65 3.78 9.48
C ALA A 70 8.30 2.70 10.52
N ASN A 71 7.02 2.29 10.59
CA ASN A 71 6.55 1.23 11.48
C ASN A 71 6.44 -0.13 10.79
N PHE A 72 6.86 -0.27 9.53
CA PHE A 72 7.01 -1.59 8.91
C PHE A 72 8.33 -2.23 9.35
N GLY A 73 8.32 -3.57 9.47
CA GLY A 73 9.50 -4.32 9.85
C GLY A 73 10.70 -4.06 8.92
N THR A 74 11.91 -4.21 9.45
CA THR A 74 13.18 -3.94 8.72
C THR A 74 13.31 -4.72 7.40
N TRP A 75 12.66 -5.87 7.33
CA TRP A 75 12.60 -6.74 6.17
C TRP A 75 11.83 -6.10 5.00
N PHE A 76 10.85 -5.23 5.24
CA PHE A 76 10.11 -4.51 4.19
C PHE A 76 11.06 -3.69 3.33
N TYR A 77 11.97 -2.95 3.96
CA TYR A 77 13.00 -2.17 3.26
C TYR A 77 13.93 -3.06 2.44
N GLN A 78 14.28 -4.25 2.94
CA GLN A 78 15.15 -5.18 2.22
C GLN A 78 14.49 -5.71 0.94
N GLN A 79 13.19 -5.97 0.96
CA GLN A 79 12.45 -6.52 -0.18
C GLN A 79 11.92 -5.43 -1.14
N HIS A 80 11.56 -4.26 -0.63
CA HIS A 80 10.92 -3.17 -1.40
C HIS A 80 11.72 -1.88 -1.39
N LYS A 81 13.06 -1.97 -1.37
CA LYS A 81 13.97 -0.83 -1.27
C LYS A 81 13.62 0.34 -2.21
N LEU A 82 13.39 0.06 -3.49
CA LEU A 82 13.09 1.09 -4.49
C LEU A 82 11.76 1.81 -4.20
N LEU A 83 10.72 1.04 -3.89
CA LEU A 83 9.41 1.59 -3.54
C LEU A 83 9.49 2.43 -2.27
N TYR A 84 10.18 1.93 -1.23
CA TYR A 84 10.39 2.66 0.02
C TYR A 84 11.12 4.00 -0.22
N GLN A 85 12.19 4.00 -1.02
CA GLN A 85 12.93 5.20 -1.37
C GLN A 85 12.09 6.20 -2.17
N GLN A 86 11.33 5.72 -3.15
CA GLN A 86 10.43 6.55 -3.95
C GLN A 86 9.39 7.23 -3.05
N LEU A 87 8.73 6.48 -2.17
CA LEU A 87 7.72 7.03 -1.25
C LEU A 87 8.34 8.05 -0.29
N ILE A 88 9.59 7.86 0.16
CA ILE A 88 10.27 8.88 0.95
C ILE A 88 10.47 10.16 0.15
N ILE A 89 10.98 10.07 -1.08
CA ILE A 89 11.27 11.24 -1.93
C ILE A 89 9.98 12.02 -2.20
N GLU A 90 8.92 11.33 -2.62
CA GLU A 90 7.61 11.94 -2.92
C GLU A 90 7.01 12.67 -1.71
N ASN A 91 7.21 12.14 -0.51
CA ASN A 91 6.62 12.70 0.71
C ASN A 91 7.52 13.73 1.43
N LEU A 92 8.79 13.84 1.04
CA LEU A 92 9.68 14.92 1.50
C LEU A 92 9.59 16.19 0.64
N GLY A 93 8.86 16.14 -0.49
CA GLY A 93 8.55 17.33 -1.29
C GLY A 93 9.69 17.80 -2.20
N PHE A 94 10.51 16.88 -2.71
CA PHE A 94 11.52 17.16 -3.73
C PHE A 94 10.93 17.15 -5.14
#